data_AF-A0A2E1Q4T5-F1
#
_entry.id   AF-A0A2E1Q4T5-F1
#
_cell.length_a   1.000
_cell.length_b   1.000
_cell.length_c   1.000
_cell.angle_alpha   90.00
_cell.angle_beta   90.00
_cell.angle_gamma   90.00
#
_symmetry.space_group_name_H-M   'P 1'
#
loop_
_entity.id
_entity.type
_entity.pdbx_description
1 polymer ?
#
loop_
_entity_poly.entity_id
_entity_poly.type
_entity_poly.pdbx_seq_one_letter_code
_entity_poly.pdbx_strand_id
1 'polypeptide(L)'
;MGVERLTWQVGDSANYNVNMGFIQGTMEMVVASVGADGIWMHQNVDLGFAGKQEIKTLIDAETGAIKKMIVNGKEEQVPDQNIEVISTNQEQVTVPAGTFDSMHVVAREQGKSEDINIWANPLVVPMSGMLKQVAPGPMGEITIECTAFHRN
;
A
#
# COMPACT_ATOMS: atom_id res chain seq x y z
N MET A 1 -22.73 -9.32 -0.01
CA MET A 1 -21.41 -9.77 0.47
C MET A 1 -21.06 -8.85 1.62
N GLY A 2 -20.89 -9.39 2.83
CA GLY A 2 -20.54 -8.58 4.00
C GLY A 2 -19.10 -8.10 3.87
N VAL A 3 -18.82 -6.87 4.27
CA VAL A 3 -17.44 -6.41 4.41
C VAL A 3 -16.87 -7.18 5.60
N GLU A 4 -15.89 -8.06 5.35
CA GLU A 4 -15.16 -8.71 6.44
C GLU A 4 -14.28 -7.66 7.11
N ARG A 5 -14.48 -7.49 8.42
CA ARG A 5 -13.68 -6.60 9.27
C ARG A 5 -12.19 -6.88 9.08
N LEU A 6 -11.38 -5.83 9.04
CA LEU A 6 -9.92 -5.96 8.99
C LEU A 6 -9.41 -6.69 10.23
N THR A 7 -8.62 -7.75 10.01
CA THR A 7 -8.06 -8.63 11.06
C THR A 7 -6.62 -8.27 11.45
N TRP A 8 -6.17 -7.06 11.09
CA TRP A 8 -4.80 -6.64 11.28
C TRP A 8 -4.46 -6.47 12.75
N GLN A 9 -3.23 -6.86 13.13
CA GLN A 9 -2.75 -6.81 14.49
C GLN A 9 -1.59 -5.82 14.64
N VAL A 10 -1.42 -5.27 15.83
CA VAL A 10 -0.25 -4.41 16.14
C VAL A 10 1.03 -5.19 15.87
N GLY A 11 1.93 -4.60 15.10
CA GLY A 11 3.20 -5.24 14.69
C GLY A 11 3.14 -5.97 13.34
N ASP A 12 1.95 -6.17 12.75
CA ASP A 12 1.85 -6.58 11.35
C ASP A 12 2.61 -5.57 10.48
N SER A 13 3.51 -6.06 9.64
CA SER A 13 4.38 -5.20 8.83
C SER A 13 4.74 -5.79 7.48
N ALA A 14 5.06 -4.90 6.55
CA ALA A 14 5.57 -5.23 5.23
C ALA A 14 6.59 -4.16 4.78
N ASN A 15 7.69 -4.62 4.19
CA ASN A 15 8.80 -3.81 3.72
C ASN A 15 8.87 -3.88 2.21
N TYR A 16 9.27 -2.77 1.59
CA TYR A 16 9.24 -2.61 0.15
C TYR A 16 10.46 -1.86 -0.35
N ASN A 17 10.91 -2.24 -1.55
CA ASN A 17 11.71 -1.36 -2.39
C ASN A 17 10.79 -0.41 -3.14
N VAL A 18 11.20 0.84 -3.28
CA VAL A 18 10.52 1.87 -4.06
C VAL A 18 11.47 2.34 -5.16
N ASN A 19 11.05 2.22 -6.41
CA ASN A 19 11.81 2.63 -7.58
C ASN A 19 11.02 3.68 -8.35
N MET A 20 11.59 4.88 -8.47
CA MET A 20 11.04 6.01 -9.22
C MET A 20 12.04 6.45 -10.30
N GLY A 21 12.60 5.49 -11.03
CA GLY A 21 13.65 5.71 -12.03
C GLY A 21 15.02 5.87 -11.40
N PHE A 22 15.57 7.09 -11.41
CA PHE A 22 16.89 7.37 -10.82
C PHE A 22 16.87 7.46 -9.29
N ILE A 23 15.68 7.59 -8.69
CA ILE A 23 15.49 7.55 -7.24
C ILE A 23 15.16 6.11 -6.84
N GLN A 24 15.99 5.55 -5.96
CA GLN A 24 15.78 4.27 -5.32
C GLN A 24 15.58 4.51 -3.84
N GLY A 25 14.61 3.82 -3.24
CA GLY A 25 14.24 4.00 -1.86
C GLY A 25 13.63 2.75 -1.26
N THR A 26 13.18 2.90 -0.02
CA THR A 26 12.51 1.86 0.75
C THR A 26 11.27 2.40 1.41
N MET A 27 10.30 1.52 1.67
CA MET A 27 9.14 1.82 2.48
C MET A 27 8.92 0.71 3.49
N GLU A 28 8.79 1.08 4.76
CA GLU A 28 8.31 0.20 5.82
C GLU A 28 6.85 0.57 6.11
N MET A 29 5.96 -0.41 6.09
CA MET A 29 4.58 -0.27 6.55
C MET A 29 4.38 -1.10 7.81
N VAL A 30 3.74 -0.52 8.83
CA VAL A 30 3.47 -1.21 10.11
C VAL A 30 2.12 -0.78 10.69
N VAL A 31 1.41 -1.74 11.28
CA VAL A 31 0.25 -1.47 12.14
C VAL A 31 0.76 -1.01 13.50
N ALA A 32 0.66 0.29 13.76
CA ALA A 32 1.19 0.92 14.96
C ALA A 32 0.27 0.75 16.18
N SER A 33 -1.05 0.81 15.97
CA SER A 33 -2.03 0.59 17.04
C SER A 33 -3.40 0.19 16.48
N VAL A 34 -4.16 -0.56 17.27
CA VAL A 34 -5.57 -0.88 17.01
C VAL A 34 -6.39 -0.37 18.19
N GLY A 35 -7.36 0.49 17.93
CA GLY A 35 -8.16 1.18 18.94
C GLY A 35 -9.64 1.27 18.57
N ALA A 36 -10.42 1.96 19.41
CA ALA A 36 -11.84 2.18 19.18
C ALA A 36 -12.11 3.14 18.00
N ASP A 37 -11.16 4.01 17.68
CA ASP A 37 -11.19 4.97 16.58
C ASP A 37 -10.85 4.35 15.22
N GLY A 38 -10.06 3.28 15.22
CA GLY A 38 -9.67 2.53 14.04
C GLY A 38 -8.30 1.88 14.18
N ILE A 39 -7.66 1.64 13.04
CA ILE A 39 -6.31 1.09 12.94
C ILE A 39 -5.38 2.21 12.49
N TRP A 40 -4.34 2.49 13.26
CA TRP A 40 -3.25 3.36 12.84
C TRP A 40 -2.20 2.54 12.10
N MET A 41 -2.01 2.85 10.82
CA MET A 41 -0.93 2.33 10.00
C MET A 41 0.11 3.44 9.81
N HIS A 42 1.37 3.13 10.06
CA HIS A 42 2.50 4.01 9.78
C HIS A 42 3.22 3.53 8.52
N GLN A 43 3.62 4.46 7.67
CA GLN A 43 4.47 4.21 6.52
C GLN A 43 5.70 5.12 6.63
N ASN A 44 6.87 4.52 6.72
CA ASN A 44 8.15 5.22 6.73
C ASN A 44 8.80 5.06 5.36
N VAL A 45 8.81 6.12 4.56
CA VAL A 45 9.41 6.14 3.23
C VAL A 45 10.78 6.81 3.31
N ASP A 46 11.80 6.16 2.77
CA ASP A 46 13.15 6.71 2.63
C ASP A 46 13.55 6.67 1.15
N LEU A 47 13.56 7.84 0.50
CA LEU A 47 13.93 7.99 -0.91
C LEU A 47 15.40 8.40 -1.08
N GLY A 48 16.23 8.12 -0.07
CA GLY A 48 17.65 8.46 -0.07
C GLY A 48 17.87 9.96 -0.17
N PHE A 49 18.54 10.41 -1.23
CA PHE A 49 18.85 11.83 -1.43
C PHE A 49 17.60 12.70 -1.62
N ALA A 50 16.46 12.11 -2.04
CA ALA A 50 15.20 12.84 -2.19
C ALA A 50 14.46 13.05 -0.86
N GLY A 51 14.99 12.51 0.25
CA GLY A 51 14.49 12.73 1.60
C GLY A 51 13.65 11.58 2.15
N LYS A 52 13.15 11.79 3.37
CA LYS A 52 12.33 10.83 4.11
C LYS A 52 10.95 11.40 4.37
N GLN A 53 9.94 10.53 4.43
CA GLN A 53 8.57 10.90 4.73
C GLN A 53 7.98 9.89 5.72
N GLU A 54 7.33 10.42 6.77
CA GLU A 54 6.51 9.62 7.68
C GLU A 54 5.03 9.90 7.35
N ILE A 55 4.27 8.84 7.07
CA ILE A 55 2.84 8.89 6.80
C ILE A 55 2.12 8.09 7.88
N LYS A 56 1.09 8.67 8.49
CA LYS A 56 0.23 7.99 9.47
C LYS A 56 -1.20 8.03 8.97
N THR A 57 -1.80 6.85 8.83
CA THR A 57 -3.13 6.69 8.26
C THR A 57 -4.02 6.04 9.32
N LEU A 58 -5.11 6.70 9.68
CA LEU A 58 -6.17 6.12 10.49
C LEU A 58 -7.19 5.47 9.55
N ILE A 59 -7.38 4.17 9.72
CA ILE A 59 -8.25 3.35 8.89
C ILE A 59 -9.44 2.88 9.72
N ASP A 60 -10.64 2.97 9.17
CA ASP A 60 -11.82 2.36 9.74
C ASP A 60 -11.70 0.82 9.68
N ALA A 61 -11.72 0.14 10.82
CA ALA A 61 -11.50 -1.30 10.87
C ALA A 61 -12.63 -2.13 10.23
N GLU A 62 -13.83 -1.57 10.14
CA GLU A 62 -15.01 -2.25 9.59
C GLU A 62 -15.11 -2.08 8.07
N THR A 63 -14.79 -0.89 7.56
CA THR A 63 -14.97 -0.53 6.14
C THR A 63 -13.67 -0.46 5.34
N GLY A 64 -12.51 -0.35 6.01
CA GLY A 64 -11.23 -0.08 5.38
C GLY A 64 -11.06 1.36 4.88
N ALA A 65 -12.02 2.25 5.13
CA ALA A 65 -11.95 3.64 4.70
C ALA A 65 -10.86 4.41 5.47
N ILE A 66 -10.11 5.26 4.77
CA ILE A 66 -9.16 6.17 5.41
C ILE A 66 -9.94 7.32 6.06
N LYS A 67 -9.86 7.43 7.39
CA LYS A 67 -10.48 8.51 8.18
C LYS A 67 -9.58 9.73 8.29
N LYS A 68 -8.27 9.52 8.35
CA LYS A 68 -7.29 10.57 8.60
C LYS A 68 -5.94 10.19 8.01
N MET A 69 -5.23 11.18 7.49
CA MET A 69 -3.86 11.05 7.01
C MET A 69 -3.00 12.17 7.57
N ILE A 70 -1.84 11.83 8.11
CA ILE A 70 -0.85 12.77 8.64
C ILE A 70 0.46 12.51 7.91
N VAL A 71 0.99 13.52 7.23
CA VAL A 71 2.27 13.45 6.52
C VAL A 71 3.25 14.40 7.19
N ASN A 72 4.38 13.88 7.67
CA ASN A 72 5.42 14.64 8.36
C ASN A 72 4.86 15.54 9.49
N GLY A 73 3.92 15.00 10.26
CA GLY A 73 3.28 15.69 11.39
C GLY A 73 2.21 16.71 11.02
N LYS A 74 1.87 16.86 9.73
CA LYS A 74 0.78 17.73 9.27
C LYS A 74 -0.38 16.89 8.77
N GLU A 75 -1.60 17.25 9.18
CA GLU A 75 -2.79 16.63 8.62
C GLU A 75 -2.91 17.01 7.14
N GLU A 76 -3.10 16.01 6.30
CA GLU A 76 -3.29 16.17 4.86
C GLU A 76 -4.70 15.70 4.48
N GLN A 77 -5.22 16.23 3.38
CA GLN A 77 -6.51 15.79 2.86
C GLN A 77 -6.41 14.32 2.43
N VAL A 78 -7.36 13.50 2.89
CA VAL A 78 -7.50 12.12 2.39
C VAL A 78 -7.82 12.20 0.89
N PRO A 79 -7.04 11.53 0.01
CA PRO A 79 -7.27 11.58 -1.42
C PRO A 79 -8.66 11.08 -1.78
N ASP A 80 -9.31 11.72 -2.76
CA ASP A 80 -10.59 11.24 -3.30
C ASP A 80 -10.40 9.86 -3.92
N GLN A 81 -11.28 8.92 -3.59
CA GLN A 81 -11.22 7.54 -4.06
C GLN A 81 -11.87 7.35 -5.44
N ASN A 82 -11.52 8.20 -6.41
CA ASN A 82 -12.06 8.13 -7.77
C ASN A 82 -11.30 7.10 -8.63
N ILE A 83 -11.10 5.91 -8.09
CA ILE A 83 -10.42 4.79 -8.77
C ILE A 83 -11.48 3.84 -9.31
N GLU A 84 -11.39 3.51 -10.60
CA GLU A 84 -12.17 2.47 -11.25
C GLU A 84 -11.31 1.21 -11.40
N VAL A 85 -11.89 0.04 -11.07
CA VAL A 85 -11.26 -1.26 -11.35
C VAL A 85 -11.59 -1.67 -12.78
N ILE A 86 -10.56 -1.77 -13.62
CA ILE A 86 -10.67 -2.17 -15.03
C ILE A 86 -10.71 -3.69 -15.14
N SER A 87 -9.83 -4.40 -14.42
CA SER A 87 -9.79 -5.85 -14.45
C SER A 87 -9.17 -6.43 -13.18
N THR A 88 -9.54 -7.68 -12.90
CA THR A 88 -9.00 -8.47 -11.81
C THR A 88 -8.74 -9.89 -12.31
N ASN A 89 -7.47 -10.33 -12.28
CA ASN A 89 -7.07 -11.66 -12.73
C ASN A 89 -6.23 -12.37 -11.66
N GLN A 90 -6.20 -13.69 -11.70
CA GLN A 90 -5.26 -14.48 -10.88
C GLN A 90 -4.00 -14.78 -11.69
N GLU A 91 -2.83 -14.49 -11.12
CA GLU A 91 -1.54 -14.80 -11.74
C GLU A 91 -0.42 -14.91 -10.70
N GLN A 92 0.74 -15.41 -11.11
CA GLN A 92 1.93 -15.42 -10.26
C GLN A 92 2.76 -14.16 -10.45
N VAL A 93 3.23 -13.61 -9.34
CA VAL A 93 4.18 -12.49 -9.31
C VAL A 93 5.43 -12.91 -8.54
N THR A 94 6.59 -12.52 -9.06
CA THR A 94 7.88 -12.67 -8.37
C THR A 94 8.35 -11.30 -7.91
N VAL A 95 8.67 -11.21 -6.63
CA VAL A 95 9.19 -10.03 -5.94
C VAL A 95 10.40 -10.46 -5.09
N PRO A 96 11.20 -9.53 -4.52
CA PRO A 96 12.33 -9.93 -3.69
C PRO A 96 11.98 -10.83 -2.50
N ALA A 97 10.75 -10.73 -1.94
CA ALA A 97 10.26 -11.61 -0.89
C ALA A 97 9.94 -13.05 -1.34
N GLY A 98 9.88 -13.33 -2.65
CA GLY A 98 9.55 -14.65 -3.21
C GLY A 98 8.60 -14.60 -4.40
N THR A 99 8.10 -15.77 -4.80
CA THR A 99 7.08 -15.94 -5.85
C THR A 99 5.76 -16.38 -5.22
N PHE A 100 4.68 -15.72 -5.60
CA PHE A 100 3.36 -15.92 -4.98
C PHE A 100 2.26 -15.96 -6.04
N ASP A 101 1.25 -16.81 -5.81
CA ASP A 101 -0.04 -16.62 -6.44
C ASP A 101 -0.65 -15.30 -5.94
N SER A 102 -1.21 -14.52 -6.85
CA SER A 102 -1.65 -13.16 -6.57
C SER A 102 -2.93 -12.83 -7.33
N MET A 103 -3.68 -11.89 -6.78
CA MET A 103 -4.71 -11.16 -7.51
C MET A 103 -4.04 -9.94 -8.14
N HIS A 104 -4.01 -9.90 -9.46
CA HIS A 104 -3.59 -8.72 -10.23
C HIS A 104 -4.82 -7.86 -10.53
N VAL A 105 -4.82 -6.67 -9.95
CA VAL A 105 -5.84 -5.64 -10.14
C VAL A 105 -5.26 -4.57 -11.05
N VAL A 106 -5.93 -4.32 -12.17
CA VAL A 106 -5.70 -3.14 -13.01
C VAL A 106 -6.77 -2.13 -12.68
N ALA A 107 -6.34 -0.95 -12.25
CA ALA A 107 -7.21 0.14 -11.87
C ALA A 107 -6.78 1.45 -12.55
N ARG A 108 -7.68 2.43 -12.58
CA ARG A 108 -7.42 3.73 -13.21
C ARG A 108 -8.16 4.83 -12.49
N GLU A 109 -7.50 5.96 -12.29
CA GLU A 109 -8.16 7.15 -11.75
C GLU A 109 -9.08 7.76 -12.82
N GLN A 110 -10.30 8.12 -12.43
CA GLN A 110 -11.26 8.73 -13.35
C GLN A 110 -10.68 10.01 -13.97
N GLY A 111 -10.73 10.08 -15.30
CA GLY A 111 -10.17 11.21 -16.07
C GLY A 111 -8.68 11.09 -16.37
N LYS A 112 -7.98 10.05 -15.90
CA LYS A 112 -6.62 9.72 -16.34
C LYS A 112 -6.62 8.56 -17.34
N SER A 113 -5.59 8.51 -18.18
CA SER A 113 -5.41 7.44 -19.18
C SER A 113 -4.49 6.31 -18.72
N GLU A 114 -3.70 6.56 -17.68
CA GLU A 114 -2.66 5.66 -17.19
C GLU A 114 -3.21 4.69 -16.15
N ASP A 115 -2.73 3.45 -16.23
CA ASP A 115 -3.18 2.37 -15.35
C ASP A 115 -2.29 2.23 -14.12
N ILE A 116 -2.93 1.84 -13.02
CA ILE A 116 -2.33 1.41 -11.78
C ILE A 116 -2.46 -0.10 -11.72
N ASN A 117 -1.34 -0.80 -11.63
CA ASN A 117 -1.29 -2.24 -11.51
C ASN A 117 -0.93 -2.61 -10.08
N ILE A 118 -1.73 -3.45 -9.44
CA ILE A 118 -1.52 -3.90 -8.06
C ILE A 118 -1.58 -5.41 -8.04
N TRP A 119 -0.55 -6.04 -7.51
CA TRP A 119 -0.53 -7.46 -7.19
C TRP A 119 -0.66 -7.62 -5.69
N ALA A 120 -1.66 -8.36 -5.25
CA ALA A 120 -1.90 -8.57 -3.83
C ALA A 120 -2.29 -10.01 -3.49
N ASN A 121 -1.86 -10.47 -2.31
CA ASN A 121 -2.32 -11.70 -1.68
C ASN A 121 -2.46 -11.47 -0.16
N PRO A 122 -3.64 -11.06 0.33
CA PRO A 122 -3.87 -10.76 1.75
C PRO A 122 -3.89 -12.01 2.65
N LEU A 123 -3.96 -13.22 2.06
CA LEU A 123 -3.84 -14.47 2.81
C LEU A 123 -2.39 -14.75 3.23
N VAL A 124 -1.42 -14.22 2.50
CA VAL A 124 0.01 -14.45 2.72
C VAL A 124 0.66 -13.21 3.35
N VAL A 125 0.56 -12.07 2.69
CA VAL A 125 1.13 -10.80 3.16
C VAL A 125 0.09 -10.12 4.06
N PRO A 126 0.47 -9.61 5.25
CA PRO A 126 -0.45 -8.91 6.13
C PRO A 126 -0.93 -7.59 5.50
N MET A 127 -1.81 -6.90 6.23
CA MET A 127 -2.37 -5.62 5.81
C MET A 127 -3.12 -5.70 4.47
N SER A 128 -2.75 -4.87 3.48
CA SER A 128 -3.34 -4.85 2.14
C SER A 128 -2.97 -6.07 1.29
N GLY A 129 -2.04 -6.92 1.77
CA GLY A 129 -1.54 -8.05 1.01
C GLY A 129 -0.65 -7.66 -0.17
N MET A 130 -0.27 -6.39 -0.30
CA MET A 130 0.43 -5.87 -1.47
C MET A 130 1.79 -6.55 -1.65
N LEU A 131 1.96 -7.17 -2.81
CA LEU A 131 3.20 -7.81 -3.27
C LEU A 131 3.96 -6.86 -4.18
N LYS A 132 3.27 -6.27 -5.16
CA LYS A 132 3.84 -5.33 -6.13
C LYS A 132 2.82 -4.26 -6.48
N GLN A 133 3.31 -3.07 -6.78
CA GLN A 133 2.52 -2.02 -7.41
C GLN A 133 3.35 -1.34 -8.49
N VAL A 134 2.70 -1.01 -9.60
CA VAL A 134 3.25 -0.20 -10.69
C VAL A 134 2.25 0.89 -11.02
N ALA A 135 2.65 2.15 -10.90
CA ALA A 135 1.75 3.30 -11.07
C ALA A 135 2.46 4.48 -11.74
N PRO A 136 1.73 5.35 -12.46
CA PRO A 136 2.30 6.59 -12.99
C PRO A 136 2.70 7.53 -11.85
N GLY A 137 3.86 8.16 -11.98
CA GLY A 137 4.39 9.15 -11.06
C GLY A 137 4.91 10.40 -11.76
N PRO A 138 5.21 11.47 -11.01
CA PRO A 138 5.63 12.76 -11.58
C PRO A 138 6.97 12.70 -12.33
N MET A 139 7.79 11.68 -12.08
CA MET A 139 9.09 11.46 -12.74
C MET A 139 9.11 10.19 -13.60
N GLY A 140 7.93 9.69 -13.98
CA GLY A 140 7.77 8.41 -14.65
C GLY A 140 7.16 7.35 -13.72
N GLU A 141 7.20 6.11 -14.17
CA GLU A 141 6.62 4.97 -13.46
C GLU A 141 7.26 4.76 -12.09
N ILE A 142 6.41 4.51 -11.09
CA ILE A 142 6.77 4.13 -9.74
C ILE A 142 6.52 2.63 -9.60
N THR A 143 7.57 1.87 -9.30
CA THR A 143 7.47 0.45 -8.96
C THR A 143 7.74 0.26 -7.47
N ILE A 144 6.84 -0.45 -6.79
CA ILE A 144 6.96 -0.83 -5.38
C ILE A 144 6.94 -2.35 -5.31
N GLU A 145 7.92 -2.97 -4.66
CA GLU A 145 8.03 -4.43 -4.59
C GLU A 145 8.32 -4.90 -3.16
N CYS A 146 7.53 -5.87 -2.69
CA CYS A 146 7.64 -6.42 -1.34
C CYS A 146 8.96 -7.18 -1.17
N THR A 147 9.70 -6.83 -0.12
CA THR A 147 11.01 -7.41 0.21
C THR A 147 10.95 -8.31 1.43
N ALA A 148 10.10 -8.00 2.39
CA ALA A 148 9.87 -8.81 3.59
C ALA A 148 8.53 -8.45 4.21
N PHE A 149 7.96 -9.36 5.00
CA PHE A 149 6.74 -9.11 5.77
C PHE A 149 6.72 -9.95 7.05
N HIS A 150 5.93 -9.50 8.02
CA HIS A 150 5.76 -10.16 9.30
C HIS A 150 4.31 -10.05 9.76
N ARG A 151 3.71 -11.18 10.10
CA ARG A 151 2.38 -11.28 10.72
C ARG A 151 2.56 -11.60 12.20
N ASN A 152 1.92 -10.83 13.07
CA ASN A 152 1.94 -11.05 14.51
C ASN A 152 0.82 -12.02 14.96
#